data_AF-A0A523BJ33-F1
#
_entry.id   AF-A0A523BJ33-F1
#
_cell.length_a   1.000
_cell.length_b   1.000
_cell.length_c   1.000
_cell.angle_alpha   90.00
_cell.angle_beta   90.00
_cell.angle_gamma   90.00
#
_symmetry.space_group_name_H-M   'P 1'
#
loop_
_entity.id
_entity.type
_entity.pdbx_description
1 polymer ?
#
loop_
_entity_poly.entity_id
_entity_poly.type
_entity_poly.pdbx_seq_one_letter_code
_entity_poly.pdbx_strand_id
1 'polypeptide(L)'
;SGYSRLSSESLAEMEKEAEEMLEKQNYIQACEKYYKISEEIVKALSEHYAPRVMAEVFRRTKEGKTPWTILLLNKAVDEIIENIKWKDTAFESIFRDGWIAAVALHRWGFHDFELTPSSIMHEVKKVRGMIKLVEGILRRLEGHSGTTVSQAPF
;
A
#
# COMPACT_ATOMS: atom_id res chain seq x y z
N SER A 1 -15.34 8.90 -5.12
CA SER A 1 -15.06 7.47 -5.34
C SER A 1 -15.06 6.81 -3.99
N GLY A 2 -16.01 5.93 -3.70
CA GLY A 2 -16.08 5.20 -2.43
C GLY A 2 -14.88 4.26 -2.35
N TYR A 3 -14.11 4.35 -1.28
CA TYR A 3 -12.99 3.44 -1.04
C TYR A 3 -13.57 2.02 -0.93
N SER A 4 -13.40 1.22 -1.97
CA SER A 4 -13.46 -0.23 -1.81
C SER A 4 -12.35 -0.57 -0.84
N ARG A 5 -12.70 -1.12 0.32
CA ARG A 5 -11.72 -1.53 1.33
C ARG A 5 -10.81 -2.58 0.69
N LEU A 6 -9.50 -2.32 0.63
CA LEU A 6 -8.54 -3.27 0.07
C LEU A 6 -8.68 -4.61 0.82
N SER A 7 -8.99 -5.68 0.09
CA SER A 7 -9.07 -7.05 0.60
C SER A 7 -7.84 -7.83 0.15
N SER A 8 -7.59 -8.99 0.76
CA SER A 8 -6.52 -9.89 0.33
C SER A 8 -6.75 -10.36 -1.11
N GLU A 9 -8.01 -10.58 -1.52
CA GLU A 9 -8.40 -10.93 -2.88
C GLU A 9 -8.16 -9.79 -3.88
N SER A 10 -8.60 -8.57 -3.57
CA SER A 10 -8.40 -7.44 -4.50
C SER A 10 -6.93 -7.03 -4.61
N LEU A 11 -6.15 -7.17 -3.54
CA LEU A 11 -4.70 -7.02 -3.58
C LEU A 11 -4.06 -8.03 -4.54
N ALA A 12 -4.48 -9.31 -4.49
CA ALA A 12 -3.97 -10.36 -5.37
C ALA A 12 -4.30 -10.10 -6.84
N GLU A 13 -5.52 -9.62 -7.16
CA GLU A 13 -5.87 -9.27 -8.54
C GLU A 13 -5.05 -8.07 -9.04
N MET A 14 -4.86 -7.03 -8.20
CA MET A 14 -4.00 -5.90 -8.57
C MET A 14 -2.56 -6.33 -8.82
N GLU A 15 -2.00 -7.22 -7.99
CA GLU A 15 -0.65 -7.77 -8.19
C GLU A 15 -0.57 -8.54 -9.51
N LYS A 16 -1.54 -9.42 -9.80
CA LYS A 16 -1.61 -10.16 -11.06
C LYS A 16 -1.62 -9.22 -12.27
N GLU A 17 -2.42 -8.15 -12.25
CA GLU A 17 -2.42 -7.17 -13.34
C GLU A 17 -1.04 -6.48 -13.52
N ALA A 18 -0.31 -6.24 -12.42
CA ALA A 18 1.04 -5.67 -12.48
C ALA A 18 2.06 -6.66 -13.04
N GLU A 19 1.97 -7.94 -12.66
CA GLU A 19 2.80 -9.02 -13.21
C GLU A 19 2.58 -9.18 -14.72
N GLU A 20 1.33 -9.14 -15.18
CA GLU A 20 1.02 -9.22 -16.62
C GLU A 20 1.69 -8.09 -17.42
N MET A 21 1.86 -6.90 -16.84
CA MET A 21 2.58 -5.82 -17.51
C MET A 21 4.06 -6.14 -17.67
N LEU A 22 4.67 -6.77 -16.67
CA LEU A 22 6.07 -7.21 -16.75
C LEU A 22 6.27 -8.33 -17.76
N GLU A 23 5.36 -9.32 -17.79
CA GLU A 23 5.40 -10.41 -18.77
C GLU A 23 5.31 -9.90 -20.21
N LYS A 24 4.49 -8.87 -20.44
CA LYS A 24 4.35 -8.18 -21.73
C LYS A 24 5.49 -7.18 -22.00
N GLN A 25 6.50 -7.11 -21.14
CA GLN A 25 7.61 -6.13 -21.18
C GLN A 25 7.15 -4.66 -21.20
N ASN A 26 5.94 -4.40 -20.71
CA ASN A 26 5.38 -3.07 -20.56
C ASN A 26 5.80 -2.46 -19.22
N TYR A 27 7.10 -2.20 -19.09
CA TYR A 27 7.72 -1.77 -17.83
C TYR A 27 7.16 -0.46 -17.29
N ILE A 28 6.80 0.48 -18.17
CA ILE A 28 6.21 1.77 -17.79
C ILE A 28 4.87 1.56 -17.08
N GLN A 29 3.99 0.75 -17.65
CA GLN A 29 2.69 0.47 -17.03
C GLN A 29 2.84 -0.39 -15.77
N ALA A 30 3.83 -1.28 -15.72
CA ALA A 30 4.15 -2.01 -14.51
C ALA A 30 4.52 -1.05 -13.35
N CYS A 31 5.34 -0.03 -13.62
CA CYS A 31 5.73 0.97 -12.62
C CYS A 31 4.51 1.64 -11.97
N GLU A 32 3.55 2.10 -12.78
CA GLU A 32 2.32 2.73 -12.26
C GLU A 32 1.46 1.75 -11.46
N LYS A 33 1.30 0.51 -11.94
CA LYS A 33 0.52 -0.50 -11.21
C LYS A 33 1.12 -0.85 -9.85
N TYR A 34 2.44 -1.05 -9.74
CA TYR A 34 3.09 -1.30 -8.46
C TYR A 34 3.02 -0.10 -7.50
N TYR A 35 3.06 1.12 -8.02
CA TYR A 35 2.79 2.30 -7.22
C TYR A 35 1.36 2.31 -6.70
N LYS A 36 0.36 2.04 -7.56
CA LYS A 36 -1.05 2.01 -7.16
C LYS A 36 -1.36 0.95 -6.12
N ILE A 37 -0.77 -0.24 -6.23
CA ILE A 37 -0.86 -1.27 -5.19
C ILE A 37 -0.34 -0.73 -3.86
N SER A 38 0.84 -0.11 -3.87
CA SER A 38 1.47 0.42 -2.66
C SER A 38 0.67 1.57 -2.05
N GLU A 39 0.11 2.44 -2.90
CA GLU A 39 -0.78 3.53 -2.49
C GLU A 39 -2.02 2.98 -1.77
N GLU A 40 -2.71 2.01 -2.36
CA GLU A 40 -3.91 1.41 -1.75
C GLU A 40 -3.59 0.62 -0.48
N ILE A 41 -2.44 -0.05 -0.40
CA ILE A 41 -1.94 -0.68 0.83
C ILE A 41 -1.81 0.36 1.96
N VAL A 42 -1.12 1.49 1.69
CA VAL A 42 -0.89 2.53 2.72
C VAL A 42 -2.21 3.14 3.15
N LYS A 43 -3.13 3.41 2.22
CA LYS A 43 -4.47 3.93 2.54
C LYS A 43 -5.26 2.96 3.41
N ALA A 44 -5.31 1.68 3.04
CA ALA A 44 -6.06 0.67 3.78
C ALA A 44 -5.51 0.47 5.20
N LEU A 45 -4.18 0.39 5.36
CA LEU A 45 -3.57 0.28 6.68
C LEU A 45 -3.75 1.56 7.52
N SER A 46 -3.85 2.74 6.89
CA SER A 46 -4.09 4.00 7.59
C SER A 46 -5.41 4.03 8.34
N GLU A 47 -6.44 3.36 7.83
CA GLU A 47 -7.75 3.26 8.49
C GLU A 47 -7.66 2.59 9.88
N HIS A 48 -6.66 1.73 10.06
CA HIS A 48 -6.46 0.96 11.30
C HIS A 48 -5.34 1.51 12.17
N TYR A 49 -4.27 2.00 11.55
CA TYR A 49 -3.01 2.29 12.21
C TYR A 49 -2.51 3.72 12.03
N ALA A 50 -3.21 4.60 11.31
CA ALA A 50 -2.82 6.01 11.17
C ALA A 50 -3.96 7.00 11.46
N PRO A 51 -4.54 6.99 12.67
CA PRO A 51 -5.69 7.83 13.01
C PRO A 51 -5.44 9.33 12.84
N ARG A 52 -4.22 9.85 13.08
CA ARG A 52 -3.94 11.28 12.91
C ARG A 52 -3.89 11.65 11.43
N VAL A 53 -3.33 10.77 10.60
CA VAL A 53 -3.35 10.94 9.14
C VAL A 53 -4.78 10.87 8.62
N MET A 54 -5.59 9.93 9.08
CA MET A 54 -6.99 9.83 8.67
C MET A 54 -7.80 11.08 9.08
N ALA A 55 -7.55 11.65 10.26
CA ALA A 55 -8.16 12.92 10.66
C ALA A 55 -7.85 14.05 9.66
N GLU A 56 -6.60 14.14 9.19
CA GLU A 56 -6.18 15.09 8.16
C GLU A 56 -6.83 14.78 6.79
N VAL A 57 -6.90 13.51 6.39
CA VAL A 57 -7.59 13.08 5.16
C VAL A 57 -9.06 13.51 5.19
N PHE A 58 -9.76 13.29 6.30
CA PHE A 58 -11.15 13.70 6.46
C PHE A 58 -11.32 15.22 6.42
N ARG A 59 -10.42 15.96 7.07
CA ARG A 59 -10.42 17.43 7.03
C ARG A 59 -10.23 17.94 5.61
N ARG A 60 -9.23 17.46 4.87
CA ARG A 60 -8.97 17.83 3.48
C ARG A 60 -10.14 17.52 2.56
N THR A 61 -10.77 16.37 2.76
CA THR A 61 -11.99 15.98 2.01
C THR A 61 -13.12 16.97 2.23
N LYS A 62 -13.39 17.35 3.48
CA LYS A 62 -14.41 18.36 3.83
C LYS A 62 -14.12 19.74 3.23
N GLU A 63 -12.84 20.08 3.09
CA GLU A 63 -12.38 21.33 2.47
C GLU A 63 -12.36 21.28 0.92
N GLY A 64 -12.81 20.18 0.29
CA GLY A 64 -12.80 20.02 -1.17
C GLY A 64 -11.39 19.86 -1.77
N LYS A 65 -10.39 19.53 -0.95
CA LYS A 65 -9.00 19.31 -1.37
C LYS A 65 -8.75 17.85 -1.68
N THR A 66 -7.69 17.57 -2.46
CA THR A 66 -7.22 16.20 -2.67
C THR A 66 -6.92 15.53 -1.33
N PRO A 67 -7.60 14.42 -0.99
CA PRO A 67 -7.51 13.79 0.33
C PRO A 67 -6.11 13.25 0.60
N TRP A 68 -5.51 12.62 -0.40
CA TRP A 68 -4.18 12.00 -0.32
C TRP A 68 -3.16 12.80 -1.12
N THR A 69 -1.97 12.93 -0.56
CA THR A 69 -0.78 13.47 -1.24
C THR A 69 0.39 12.57 -0.90
N ILE A 70 1.46 12.56 -1.71
CA ILE A 70 2.68 11.81 -1.38
C ILE A 70 3.21 12.16 0.02
N LEU A 71 3.16 13.44 0.41
CA LEU A 71 3.57 13.87 1.74
C LEU A 71 2.71 13.25 2.86
N LEU A 72 1.40 13.11 2.62
CA LEU A 72 0.50 12.51 3.61
C LEU A 72 0.62 10.99 3.65
N LEU A 73 0.90 10.35 2.50
CA LEU A 73 1.20 8.93 2.43
C LEU A 73 2.53 8.60 3.12
N ASN A 74 3.57 9.44 2.98
CA ASN A 74 4.82 9.29 3.74
C ASN A 74 4.56 9.32 5.25
N LYS A 75 3.75 10.28 5.71
CA LYS A 75 3.34 10.37 7.13
C LYS A 75 2.54 9.14 7.58
N ALA A 76 1.67 8.62 6.72
CA ALA A 76 0.94 7.39 7.00
C ALA A 76 1.88 6.21 7.21
N VAL A 77 2.89 6.04 6.36
CA VAL A 77 3.89 4.96 6.50
C VAL A 77 4.58 5.02 7.86
N ASP A 78 5.03 6.21 8.29
CA ASP A 78 5.64 6.40 9.60
C ASP A 78 4.70 6.00 10.74
N GLU A 79 3.47 6.53 10.71
CA GLU A 79 2.48 6.29 11.76
C GLU A 79 2.00 4.84 11.82
N ILE A 80 1.85 4.19 10.66
CA ILE A 80 1.52 2.75 10.56
C ILE A 80 2.60 1.94 11.28
N ILE A 81 3.89 2.15 10.95
CA ILE A 81 5.02 1.41 11.53
C ILE A 81 5.06 1.55 13.05
N GLU A 82 4.84 2.77 13.56
CA GLU A 82 4.81 3.05 14.99
C GLU A 82 3.66 2.34 15.72
N ASN A 83 2.47 2.35 15.11
CA ASN A 83 1.26 1.83 15.75
C ASN A 83 1.11 0.31 15.63
N ILE A 84 1.59 -0.30 14.53
CA ILE A 84 1.65 -1.76 14.38
C ILE A 84 2.85 -2.40 15.09
N LYS A 85 3.73 -1.58 15.68
CA LYS A 85 4.94 -2.01 16.42
C LYS A 85 5.97 -2.73 15.55
N TRP A 86 6.16 -2.25 14.33
CA TRP A 86 7.23 -2.73 13.44
C TRP A 86 8.56 -2.01 13.60
N LYS A 87 8.58 -0.92 14.37
CA LYS A 87 9.81 -0.15 14.61
C LYS A 87 10.95 -1.04 15.10
N ASP A 88 12.13 -0.85 14.53
CA ASP A 88 13.37 -1.59 14.82
C ASP A 88 13.27 -3.10 14.50
N THR A 89 12.38 -3.49 13.59
CA THR A 89 12.23 -4.88 13.11
C THR A 89 12.49 -4.99 11.61
N ALA A 90 12.64 -6.22 11.12
CA ALA A 90 12.72 -6.48 9.68
C ALA A 90 11.43 -6.05 8.92
N PHE A 91 10.28 -5.96 9.60
CA PHE A 91 9.04 -5.50 8.97
C PHE A 91 9.06 -4.01 8.67
N GLU A 92 9.73 -3.20 9.51
CA GLU A 92 9.94 -1.78 9.20
C GLU A 92 10.74 -1.60 7.92
N SER A 93 11.87 -2.29 7.77
CA SER A 93 12.70 -2.16 6.57
C SER A 93 11.95 -2.64 5.32
N ILE A 94 11.28 -3.80 5.38
CA ILE A 94 10.49 -4.31 4.25
C ILE A 94 9.41 -3.32 3.82
N PHE A 95 8.67 -2.75 4.78
CA PHE A 95 7.58 -1.84 4.47
C PHE A 95 8.07 -0.48 3.97
N ARG A 96 9.12 0.09 4.60
CA ARG A 96 9.73 1.37 4.17
C ARG A 96 10.39 1.25 2.80
N ASP A 97 11.18 0.19 2.58
CA ASP A 97 11.88 -0.02 1.32
C ASP A 97 10.89 -0.25 0.18
N GLY A 98 9.80 -1.00 0.42
CA GLY A 98 8.72 -1.18 -0.55
C GLY A 98 8.04 0.14 -0.91
N TRP A 99 7.74 0.98 0.08
CA TRP A 99 7.14 2.30 -0.18
C TRP A 99 8.08 3.24 -0.94
N ILE A 100 9.36 3.33 -0.54
CA ILE A 100 10.37 4.15 -1.24
C ILE A 100 10.53 3.67 -2.68
N ALA A 101 10.59 2.35 -2.90
CA ALA A 101 10.64 1.75 -4.23
C ALA A 101 9.41 2.10 -5.07
N ALA A 102 8.21 2.05 -4.49
CA ALA A 102 6.98 2.42 -5.17
C ALA A 102 6.97 3.89 -5.61
N VAL A 103 7.44 4.81 -4.76
CA VAL A 103 7.56 6.22 -5.11
C VAL A 103 8.60 6.43 -6.22
N ALA A 104 9.73 5.71 -6.17
CA ALA A 104 10.75 5.73 -7.22
C ALA A 104 10.20 5.21 -8.55
N LEU A 105 9.46 4.09 -8.54
CA LEU A 105 8.79 3.55 -9.72
C LEU A 105 7.79 4.55 -10.32
N HIS A 106 6.97 5.20 -9.49
CA HIS A 106 6.02 6.20 -9.98
C HIS A 106 6.71 7.40 -10.61
N ARG A 107 7.69 7.98 -9.92
CA ARG A 107 8.36 9.20 -10.37
C ARG A 107 9.31 8.91 -11.54
N TRP A 108 10.32 8.10 -11.30
CA TRP A 108 11.40 7.88 -12.25
C TRP A 108 11.07 6.81 -13.29
N GLY A 109 10.18 5.85 -12.98
CA GLY A 109 9.77 4.82 -13.92
C GLY A 109 8.62 5.23 -14.83
N PHE A 110 7.56 5.80 -14.26
CA PHE A 110 6.33 6.12 -14.99
C PHE A 110 6.27 7.55 -15.54
N HIS A 111 6.64 8.57 -14.76
CA HIS A 111 6.60 9.97 -15.23
C HIS A 111 7.84 10.38 -16.02
N ASP A 112 9.03 10.06 -15.51
CA ASP A 112 10.29 10.59 -16.07
C ASP A 112 10.96 9.61 -17.06
N PHE A 113 10.56 8.33 -17.08
CA PHE A 113 11.11 7.27 -17.95
C PHE A 113 12.62 7.04 -17.83
N GLU A 114 13.19 7.30 -16.66
CA GLU A 114 14.64 7.26 -16.41
C GLU A 114 15.14 5.89 -15.93
N LEU A 115 14.24 5.02 -15.45
CA LEU A 115 14.63 3.70 -14.96
C LEU A 115 14.81 2.69 -16.11
N THR A 116 15.94 1.99 -16.11
CA THR A 116 16.15 0.83 -16.99
C THR A 116 15.29 -0.35 -16.56
N PRO A 117 15.01 -1.33 -17.44
CA PRO A 117 14.29 -2.54 -17.07
C PRO A 117 14.90 -3.26 -15.86
N SER A 118 16.23 -3.33 -15.76
CA SER A 118 16.91 -3.93 -14.61
C SER A 118 16.66 -3.18 -13.30
N SER A 119 16.70 -1.84 -13.32
CA SER A 119 16.38 -1.00 -12.16
C SER A 119 14.91 -1.13 -11.77
N ILE A 120 14.00 -1.20 -12.74
CA ILE A 120 12.56 -1.44 -12.50
C ILE A 120 12.38 -2.78 -11.79
N MET A 121 12.98 -3.86 -12.29
CA MET A 121 12.88 -5.18 -11.65
C MET A 121 13.45 -5.20 -10.23
N HIS A 122 14.50 -4.42 -9.97
CA HIS A 122 15.07 -4.27 -8.64
C HIS A 122 14.09 -3.59 -7.66
N GLU A 123 13.45 -2.49 -8.06
CA GLU A 123 12.47 -1.80 -7.23
C GLU A 123 11.17 -2.60 -7.06
N VAL A 124 10.70 -3.26 -8.13
CA VAL A 124 9.54 -4.19 -8.06
C VAL A 124 9.75 -5.28 -7.01
N LYS A 125 10.97 -5.82 -6.89
CA LYS A 125 11.26 -6.85 -5.88
C LYS A 125 11.01 -6.34 -4.46
N LYS A 126 11.31 -5.07 -4.17
CA LYS A 126 11.04 -4.46 -2.85
C LYS A 126 9.53 -4.27 -2.64
N VAL A 127 8.82 -3.79 -3.66
CA VAL A 127 7.35 -3.66 -3.61
C VAL A 127 6.67 -5.01 -3.37
N ARG A 128 7.11 -6.09 -4.03
CA ARG A 128 6.61 -7.45 -3.75
C ARG A 128 6.84 -7.89 -2.31
N GLY A 129 7.94 -7.46 -1.68
CA GLY A 129 8.19 -7.69 -0.26
C GLY A 129 7.11 -7.04 0.62
N MET A 130 6.77 -5.78 0.33
CA MET A 130 5.70 -5.06 0.99
C MET A 130 4.32 -5.70 0.76
N ILE A 131 4.00 -6.11 -0.47
CA ILE A 131 2.73 -6.80 -0.79
C ILE A 131 2.58 -8.07 0.06
N LYS A 132 3.59 -8.95 0.05
CA LYS A 132 3.57 -10.21 0.83
C LYS A 132 3.42 -9.97 2.32
N LEU A 133 4.09 -8.95 2.86
CA LEU A 133 3.97 -8.57 4.26
C LEU A 133 2.53 -8.18 4.61
N VAL A 134 1.89 -7.35 3.78
CA VAL A 134 0.55 -6.82 4.04
C VAL A 134 -0.55 -7.83 3.77
N GLU A 135 -0.39 -8.71 2.79
CA GLU A 135 -1.35 -9.77 2.50
C GLU A 135 -1.62 -10.64 3.73
N GLY A 136 -0.58 -10.93 4.53
CA GLY A 136 -0.69 -11.64 5.80
C GLY A 136 -1.44 -10.87 6.90
N ILE A 137 -1.50 -9.54 6.81
CA ILE A 137 -2.22 -8.66 7.75
C ILE A 137 -3.68 -8.56 7.35
N LEU A 138 -3.96 -8.32 6.05
CA LEU A 138 -5.31 -8.21 5.52
C LEU A 138 -6.13 -9.46 5.83
N ARG A 139 -5.55 -10.65 5.59
CA ARG A 139 -6.20 -11.92 5.97
C ARG A 139 -6.57 -12.01 7.45
N ARG A 140 -5.74 -11.48 8.34
CA ARG A 140 -6.05 -11.45 9.79
C ARG A 140 -7.18 -10.47 10.08
N LEU A 141 -7.15 -9.28 9.47
CA LEU A 141 -8.20 -8.27 9.65
C LEU A 141 -9.57 -8.74 9.12
N GLU A 142 -9.56 -9.47 8.00
CA GLU A 142 -10.74 -10.11 7.41
C GLU A 142 -11.30 -11.22 8.32
N GLY A 143 -10.43 -12.10 8.83
CA GLY A 143 -10.83 -13.17 9.75
C GLY A 143 -11.44 -12.67 11.06
N HIS A 144 -10.93 -11.56 11.62
CA HIS A 144 -11.49 -10.96 12.85
C HIS A 144 -12.83 -10.25 12.60
N SER A 145 -13.08 -9.74 11.39
CA SER A 145 -14.36 -9.12 11.03
C SER A 145 -15.50 -10.15 10.90
N GLY A 146 -15.17 -11.45 10.73
CA GLY A 146 -16.13 -12.55 10.63
C GLY A 146 -16.56 -13.17 11.97
N THR A 147 -15.96 -12.80 13.11
CA THR A 147 -16.28 -13.41 14.44
C THR A 147 -17.14 -12.51 15.34
N THR A 148 -18.01 -11.69 14.76
CA THR A 148 -19.01 -10.92 15.54
C THR A 148 -20.43 -11.40 15.24
N VAL A 149 -20.69 -12.70 15.35
CA VAL A 149 -22.04 -13.22 15.59
C VAL A 149 -21.97 -14.35 16.61
N SER A 150 -22.72 -14.16 17.69
CA SER A 150 -23.07 -15.14 18.73
C SER A 150 -21.96 -15.52 19.70
N GLN A 151 -21.99 -14.93 20.88
CA GLN A 151 -22.52 -15.61 22.06
C GLN A 151 -22.64 -14.61 23.21
N ALA A 152 -23.88 -14.24 23.53
CA ALA A 152 -24.22 -13.91 24.91
C ALA A 152 -24.61 -15.23 25.59
N PRO A 153 -23.93 -15.60 26.69
CA PRO A 153 -24.55 -16.43 27.70
C PRO A 153 -24.53 -15.71 29.05
N PHE A 154 -25.74 -15.58 29.61
CA PHE A 154 -26.13 -15.18 30.96
C PHE A 154 -26.15 -13.69 31.31
#